data_AF-R4LT52-F1
#
_entry.id   AF-R4LT52-F1
#
_cell.length_a   1.000
_cell.length_b   1.000
_cell.length_c   1.000
_cell.angle_alpha   90.00
_cell.angle_beta   90.00
_cell.angle_gamma   90.00
#
_symmetry.space_group_name_H-M   'P 1'
#
loop_
_entity.id
_entity.type
_entity.pdbx_description
1 polymer ?
#
loop_
_entity_poly.entity_id
_entity_poly.type
_entity_poly.pdbx_seq_one_letter_code
_entity_poly.pdbx_strand_id
1 'polypeptide(L)'
;MLRWVSLAVAVAALVVFAGAQRQSADVSFESPAPDAAAAVPDSGGGSAAVPSVAELTRLVRASPVVRLPGAIAQWDAARVRAAAGDLDVRILVAPPDLDDAARQRVADVDAATVTIVGTQVGGGLLQAVGDSLDDWRAQFATADVTNQIVTLVAGLRKQPTPADVDGLRWREPTAAELAGVARRTVPTQAFPGGSAMVVVLPRQPFGKPVPRYGPALARRFPGTPIVVQYGDWVEYHGPQEQDFAEVAGASFYARFGDLLARRAFPQQNVLTAYLNQVADIRYAGVFDRPLPYRPADPVRVALPVLPWLFVACVLLFFALSLRTLLRPVASPARDRSLPARLAGLSALAVEMSALTDDPALTRALVALTAARSALDDDLTDASVRAQLRTAEAELDHAARRLPYPGYRPADYLRERLA
;
A
#
# COMPACT_ATOMS: atom_id res chain seq x y z
N MET A 1 27.50 31.21 8.39
CA MET A 1 26.20 30.50 8.35
C MET A 1 26.15 29.38 7.31
N LEU A 2 26.58 29.59 6.06
CA LEU A 2 26.48 28.59 4.97
C LEU A 2 27.07 27.20 5.31
N ARG A 3 28.18 27.15 6.06
CA ARG A 3 28.82 25.91 6.52
C ARG A 3 27.90 25.06 7.42
N TRP A 4 27.18 25.71 8.33
CA TRP A 4 26.26 25.04 9.26
C TRP A 4 24.96 24.62 8.57
N VAL A 5 24.48 25.42 7.60
CA VAL A 5 23.36 25.05 6.74
C VAL A 5 23.69 23.80 5.90
N SER A 6 24.91 23.74 5.35
CA SER A 6 25.37 22.58 4.56
C SER A 6 25.41 21.29 5.38
N LEU A 7 25.90 21.38 6.63
CA LEU A 7 25.95 20.25 7.55
C LEU A 7 24.55 19.80 7.97
N ALA A 8 23.64 20.74 8.26
CA ALA A 8 22.26 20.43 8.59
C ALA A 8 21.53 19.70 7.44
N VAL A 9 21.74 20.14 6.20
CA VAL A 9 21.20 19.49 5.00
C VAL A 9 21.77 18.08 4.81
N ALA A 10 23.08 17.89 5.03
CA ALA A 10 23.72 16.58 4.92
C ALA A 10 23.20 15.59 5.98
N VAL A 11 23.02 16.05 7.23
CA VAL A 11 22.43 15.23 8.31
C VAL A 11 20.98 14.89 8.01
N ALA A 12 20.18 15.85 7.52
CA ALA A 12 18.80 15.59 7.12
C ALA A 12 18.72 14.57 5.98
N ALA A 13 19.58 14.67 4.96
CA ALA A 13 19.66 13.72 3.86
C ALA A 13 20.04 12.31 4.34
N LEU A 14 20.99 12.20 5.28
CA LEU A 14 21.41 10.92 5.87
C LEU A 14 20.27 10.27 6.67
N VAL A 15 19.54 11.06 7.47
CA VAL A 15 18.39 10.56 8.26
C VAL A 15 17.27 10.07 7.34
N VAL A 16 16.95 10.81 6.28
CA VAL A 16 15.97 10.39 5.27
C VAL A 16 16.41 9.11 4.57
N PHE A 17 17.68 9.01 4.18
CA PHE A 17 18.23 7.82 3.53
C PHE A 17 18.21 6.59 4.44
N ALA A 18 18.62 6.73 5.71
CA ALA A 18 18.60 5.65 6.69
C ALA A 18 17.16 5.22 7.05
N GLY A 19 16.21 6.16 7.09
CA GLY A 19 14.78 5.87 7.23
C GLY A 19 14.22 5.11 6.03
N ALA A 20 14.57 5.53 4.80
CA ALA A 20 14.14 4.87 3.57
C ALA A 20 14.74 3.46 3.42
N GLN A 21 15.96 3.21 3.91
CA GLN A 21 16.55 1.86 3.92
C GLN A 21 15.85 0.88 4.87
N ARG A 22 15.14 1.39 5.89
CA ARG A 22 14.33 0.56 6.80
C ARG A 22 12.92 0.27 6.29
N GLN A 23 12.48 1.00 5.25
CA GLN A 23 11.26 0.68 4.55
C GLN A 23 11.58 -0.44 3.55
N SER A 24 11.17 -1.67 3.87
CA SER A 24 11.07 -2.71 2.85
C SER A 24 10.27 -2.15 1.68
N ALA A 25 10.81 -2.25 0.47
CA ALA A 25 10.11 -1.81 -0.72
C ALA A 25 8.82 -2.64 -0.87
N ASP A 26 7.72 -2.13 -0.32
CA ASP A 26 6.39 -2.52 -0.77
C ASP A 26 6.32 -2.07 -2.22
N VAL A 27 6.57 -3.01 -3.13
CA VAL A 27 6.23 -2.84 -4.53
C VAL A 27 4.70 -2.92 -4.57
N SER A 28 4.05 -1.81 -4.23
CA SER A 28 2.64 -1.62 -4.46
C SER A 28 2.44 -1.54 -5.97
N PHE A 29 2.12 -2.68 -6.56
CA PHE A 29 1.46 -2.70 -7.85
C PHE A 29 0.11 -2.02 -7.62
N GLU A 30 -0.04 -0.81 -8.16
CA GLU A 30 -1.32 -0.11 -8.15
C GLU A 30 -2.28 -0.98 -8.97
N SER A 31 -3.10 -1.79 -8.28
CA SER A 31 -4.14 -2.57 -8.92
C SER A 31 -5.14 -1.57 -9.51
N PRO A 32 -5.44 -1.63 -10.80
CA PRO A 32 -6.45 -0.76 -11.39
C PRO A 32 -7.88 -1.18 -10.97
N ALA A 33 -8.03 -2.34 -10.31
CA ALA A 33 -9.27 -2.74 -9.67
C ALA A 33 -9.50 -1.92 -8.37
N PRO A 34 -10.71 -1.39 -8.14
CA PRO A 34 -11.07 -0.83 -6.84
C PRO A 34 -10.91 -1.88 -5.74
N ASP A 35 -10.50 -1.47 -4.53
CA ASP A 35 -10.21 -2.34 -3.38
C ASP A 35 -11.12 -3.58 -3.35
N ALA A 36 -10.53 -4.75 -3.63
CA ALA A 36 -11.26 -6.01 -3.78
C ALA A 36 -12.07 -6.40 -2.52
N ALA A 37 -11.70 -5.86 -1.35
CA ALA A 37 -12.43 -6.04 -0.09
C ALA A 37 -13.81 -5.35 -0.10
N ALA A 38 -14.05 -4.39 -1.00
CA ALA A 38 -15.32 -3.65 -1.13
C ALA A 38 -16.23 -4.15 -2.27
N ALA A 39 -15.78 -5.11 -3.10
CA ALA A 39 -16.37 -5.33 -4.42
C ALA A 39 -17.49 -6.38 -4.52
N VAL A 40 -17.77 -7.14 -3.45
CA VAL A 40 -18.94 -8.03 -3.42
C VAL A 40 -19.94 -7.47 -2.41
N PRO A 41 -20.84 -6.56 -2.82
CA PRO A 41 -21.88 -6.08 -1.93
C PRO A 41 -22.70 -7.27 -1.44
N ASP A 42 -22.91 -7.31 -0.13
CA ASP A 42 -23.58 -8.42 0.55
C ASP A 42 -24.95 -8.64 -0.08
N SER A 43 -25.29 -9.90 -0.39
CA SER A 43 -26.68 -10.26 -0.63
C SER A 43 -27.41 -9.98 0.68
N GLY A 44 -28.35 -9.03 0.69
CA GLY A 44 -29.19 -8.78 1.85
C GLY A 44 -29.73 -10.11 2.36
N GLY A 45 -29.33 -10.51 3.57
CA GLY A 45 -29.50 -11.87 4.10
C GLY A 45 -30.92 -12.37 3.85
N GLY A 46 -31.03 -13.50 3.15
CA GLY A 46 -32.32 -14.13 2.92
C GLY A 46 -32.91 -14.57 4.26
N SER A 47 -34.07 -14.03 4.63
CA SER A 47 -34.82 -14.46 5.82
C SER A 47 -35.49 -15.81 5.60
N ALA A 48 -34.72 -16.80 5.13
CA ALA A 48 -35.19 -18.18 5.05
C ALA A 48 -35.47 -18.66 6.48
N ALA A 49 -36.74 -18.89 6.79
CA ALA A 49 -37.16 -19.35 8.10
C ALA A 49 -36.58 -20.77 8.36
N VAL A 50 -35.48 -20.83 9.11
CA VAL A 50 -34.89 -22.09 9.57
C VAL A 50 -35.60 -22.52 10.87
N PRO A 51 -36.11 -23.77 10.96
CA PRO A 51 -36.72 -24.31 12.16
C PRO A 51 -35.80 -24.24 13.40
N SER A 52 -36.38 -24.49 14.57
CA SER A 52 -35.59 -24.60 15.81
C SER A 52 -34.63 -25.80 15.78
N VAL A 53 -33.54 -25.74 16.57
CA VAL A 53 -32.56 -26.85 16.69
C VAL A 53 -33.23 -28.16 17.10
N ALA A 54 -34.17 -28.10 18.05
CA ALA A 54 -34.91 -29.28 18.51
C ALA A 54 -35.75 -29.91 17.39
N GLU A 55 -36.38 -29.08 16.56
CA GLU A 55 -37.15 -29.55 15.42
C GLU A 55 -36.26 -30.14 14.33
N LEU A 56 -35.16 -29.48 13.97
CA LEU A 56 -34.17 -30.00 13.02
C LEU A 56 -33.59 -31.33 13.49
N THR A 57 -33.23 -31.42 14.78
CA THR A 57 -32.75 -32.66 15.41
C THR A 57 -33.76 -33.79 15.28
N ARG A 58 -35.05 -33.50 15.53
CA ARG A 58 -36.14 -34.47 15.35
C ARG A 58 -36.26 -34.92 13.90
N LEU A 59 -36.20 -34.00 12.94
CA LEU A 59 -36.29 -34.31 11.51
C LEU A 59 -35.11 -35.18 11.05
N VAL A 60 -33.88 -34.82 11.43
CA VAL A 60 -32.67 -35.54 11.05
C VAL A 60 -32.62 -36.93 11.69
N ARG A 61 -33.16 -37.11 12.90
CA ARG A 61 -33.33 -38.44 13.50
C ARG A 61 -34.38 -39.28 12.77
N ALA A 62 -35.44 -38.66 12.27
CA ALA A 62 -36.53 -39.34 11.56
C ALA A 62 -36.20 -39.68 10.09
N SER A 63 -35.24 -38.99 9.46
CA SER A 63 -34.93 -39.16 8.04
C SER A 63 -33.43 -39.00 7.76
N PRO A 64 -32.80 -39.89 6.97
CA PRO A 64 -31.38 -39.79 6.62
C PRO A 64 -31.01 -38.51 5.88
N VAL A 65 -31.96 -37.89 5.18
CA VAL A 65 -31.75 -36.65 4.43
C VAL A 65 -32.87 -35.67 4.76
N VAL A 66 -32.52 -34.49 5.26
CA VAL A 66 -33.44 -33.38 5.53
C VAL A 66 -33.04 -32.21 4.64
N ARG A 67 -33.96 -31.75 3.79
CA ARG A 67 -33.74 -30.60 2.91
C ARG A 67 -34.67 -29.46 3.31
N LEU A 68 -34.09 -28.33 3.69
CA LEU A 68 -34.84 -27.12 3.99
C LEU A 68 -35.27 -26.40 2.69
N PRO A 69 -36.34 -25.60 2.72
CA PRO A 69 -36.76 -24.79 1.58
C PRO A 69 -35.60 -23.93 1.04
N GLY A 70 -35.42 -23.93 -0.29
CA GLY A 70 -34.35 -23.19 -0.96
C GLY A 70 -32.98 -23.91 -1.01
N ALA A 71 -32.85 -25.10 -0.43
CA ALA A 71 -31.63 -25.91 -0.52
C ALA A 71 -31.26 -26.27 -1.97
N ILE A 72 -30.09 -25.81 -2.41
CA ILE A 72 -29.62 -25.94 -3.80
C ILE A 72 -28.71 -27.14 -4.06
N ALA A 73 -27.97 -27.63 -3.04
CA ALA A 73 -26.97 -28.69 -3.20
C ALA A 73 -27.54 -29.98 -3.79
N GLN A 74 -26.82 -30.58 -4.73
CA GLN A 74 -27.13 -31.85 -5.36
C GLN A 74 -25.96 -32.80 -5.18
N TRP A 75 -26.21 -34.10 -5.18
CA TRP A 75 -25.14 -35.11 -5.12
C TRP A 75 -25.60 -36.44 -5.71
N ASP A 76 -24.63 -37.27 -6.09
CA ASP A 76 -24.86 -38.66 -6.45
C ASP A 76 -25.06 -39.50 -5.18
N ALA A 77 -26.32 -39.83 -4.89
CA ALA A 77 -26.70 -40.61 -3.72
C ALA A 77 -26.10 -42.03 -3.71
N ALA A 78 -25.81 -42.64 -4.88
CA ALA A 78 -25.21 -43.95 -4.94
C ALA A 78 -23.72 -43.88 -4.55
N ARG A 79 -22.98 -42.87 -5.05
CA ARG A 79 -21.59 -42.63 -4.66
C ARG A 79 -21.44 -42.30 -3.18
N VAL A 80 -22.29 -41.41 -2.66
CA VAL A 80 -22.27 -41.06 -1.23
C VAL A 80 -22.57 -42.29 -0.37
N ARG A 81 -23.55 -43.13 -0.74
CA ARG A 81 -23.85 -44.37 -0.01
C ARG A 81 -22.68 -45.36 -0.05
N ALA A 82 -22.04 -45.52 -1.22
CA ALA A 82 -20.87 -46.39 -1.35
C ALA A 82 -19.71 -45.91 -0.47
N ALA A 83 -19.46 -44.60 -0.42
CA ALA A 83 -18.44 -43.99 0.43
C ALA A 83 -18.78 -44.09 1.94
N ALA A 84 -20.06 -43.99 2.29
CA ALA A 84 -20.55 -44.16 3.66
C ALA A 84 -20.30 -45.58 4.18
N GLY A 85 -20.50 -46.61 3.34
CA GLY A 85 -20.47 -48.00 3.78
C GLY A 85 -21.50 -48.22 4.90
N ASP A 86 -21.05 -48.73 6.05
CA ASP A 86 -21.91 -49.01 7.21
C ASP A 86 -22.10 -47.79 8.14
N LEU A 87 -21.48 -46.64 7.83
CA LEU A 87 -21.67 -45.42 8.63
C LEU A 87 -23.09 -44.87 8.43
N ASP A 88 -23.82 -44.63 9.54
CA ASP A 88 -25.12 -43.94 9.50
C ASP A 88 -24.90 -42.45 9.19
N VAL A 89 -24.84 -42.12 7.89
CA VAL A 89 -24.65 -40.76 7.40
C VAL A 89 -26.01 -40.05 7.31
N ARG A 90 -26.19 -39.04 8.16
CA ARG A 90 -27.36 -38.17 8.18
C ARG A 90 -27.02 -36.79 7.64
N ILE A 91 -27.76 -36.35 6.63
CA ILE A 91 -27.46 -35.13 5.87
C ILE A 91 -28.54 -34.07 6.12
N LEU A 92 -28.15 -32.92 6.65
CA LEU A 92 -28.98 -31.72 6.74
C LEU A 92 -28.56 -30.72 5.65
N VAL A 93 -29.50 -30.31 4.80
CA VAL A 93 -29.24 -29.39 3.68
C VAL A 93 -30.05 -28.11 3.87
N ALA A 94 -29.36 -26.98 3.95
CA ALA A 94 -29.93 -25.66 4.12
C ALA A 94 -29.69 -24.78 2.88
N PRO A 95 -30.57 -23.78 2.63
CA PRO A 95 -30.34 -22.80 1.57
C PRO A 95 -29.07 -21.98 1.81
N PRO A 96 -28.52 -21.34 0.77
CA PRO A 96 -27.55 -20.27 0.95
C PRO A 96 -28.20 -19.06 1.65
N ASP A 97 -27.39 -18.06 2.01
CA ASP A 97 -27.82 -16.77 2.57
C ASP A 97 -28.54 -16.83 3.93
N LEU A 98 -28.29 -17.86 4.73
CA LEU A 98 -28.72 -17.87 6.12
C LEU A 98 -28.08 -16.70 6.88
N ASP A 99 -28.89 -15.99 7.68
CA ASP A 99 -28.36 -15.10 8.70
C ASP A 99 -27.53 -15.88 9.74
N ASP A 100 -26.74 -15.16 10.54
CA ASP A 100 -25.80 -15.79 11.47
C ASP A 100 -26.51 -16.64 12.53
N ALA A 101 -27.70 -16.22 12.99
CA ALA A 101 -28.47 -16.97 13.97
C ALA A 101 -29.05 -18.27 13.37
N ALA A 102 -29.55 -18.23 12.14
CA ALA A 102 -30.05 -19.38 11.40
C ALA A 102 -28.91 -20.35 11.06
N ARG A 103 -27.75 -19.83 10.67
CA ARG A 103 -26.55 -20.64 10.43
C ARG A 103 -26.08 -21.34 11.70
N GLN A 104 -26.07 -20.63 12.84
CA GLN A 104 -25.76 -21.23 14.13
C GLN A 104 -26.76 -22.33 14.49
N ARG A 105 -28.06 -22.11 14.30
CA ARG A 105 -29.08 -23.15 14.54
C ARG A 105 -28.86 -24.40 13.69
N VAL A 106 -28.41 -24.28 12.44
CA VAL A 106 -28.08 -25.41 11.57
C VAL A 106 -26.80 -26.11 12.05
N ALA A 107 -25.80 -25.35 12.50
CA ALA A 107 -24.54 -25.88 13.03
C ALA A 107 -24.73 -26.64 14.36
N ASP A 108 -25.66 -26.21 15.22
CA ASP A 108 -25.94 -26.82 16.53
C ASP A 108 -26.74 -28.15 16.44
N VAL A 109 -27.05 -28.64 15.23
CA VAL A 109 -27.78 -29.91 15.05
C VAL A 109 -26.80 -31.09 15.06
N ASP A 110 -26.39 -31.51 16.26
CA ASP A 110 -25.44 -32.62 16.47
C ASP A 110 -25.92 -33.97 15.90
N ALA A 111 -27.22 -34.11 15.63
CA ALA A 111 -27.77 -35.32 15.01
C ALA A 111 -27.41 -35.47 13.52
N ALA A 112 -26.94 -34.41 12.86
CA ALA A 112 -26.50 -34.47 11.47
C ALA A 112 -25.01 -34.84 11.40
N THR A 113 -24.70 -35.90 10.65
CA THR A 113 -23.32 -36.29 10.35
C THR A 113 -22.69 -35.31 9.35
N VAL A 114 -23.49 -34.86 8.39
CA VAL A 114 -23.10 -33.94 7.32
C VAL A 114 -24.11 -32.80 7.28
N THR A 115 -23.59 -31.59 7.30
CA THR A 115 -24.36 -30.35 7.20
C THR A 115 -23.91 -29.61 5.95
N ILE A 116 -24.88 -29.21 5.13
CA ILE A 116 -24.64 -28.52 3.87
C ILE A 116 -25.37 -27.18 3.92
N VAL A 117 -24.65 -26.07 3.76
CA VAL A 117 -25.22 -24.72 3.68
C VAL A 117 -24.85 -24.13 2.32
N GLY A 118 -25.85 -23.89 1.47
CA GLY A 118 -25.59 -23.55 0.06
C GLY A 118 -24.97 -24.74 -0.67
N THR A 119 -23.67 -24.66 -0.97
CA THR A 119 -22.83 -25.76 -1.46
C THR A 119 -21.62 -26.02 -0.57
N GLN A 120 -21.51 -25.38 0.60
CA GLN A 120 -20.48 -25.66 1.60
C GLN A 120 -20.83 -26.96 2.33
N VAL A 121 -19.89 -27.89 2.45
CA VAL A 121 -20.09 -29.19 3.12
C VAL A 121 -19.22 -29.28 4.37
N GLY A 122 -19.83 -29.55 5.51
CA GLY A 122 -19.15 -29.73 6.79
C GLY A 122 -19.75 -30.84 7.64
N GLY A 123 -19.04 -31.23 8.71
CA GLY A 123 -19.47 -32.25 9.66
C GLY A 123 -18.59 -32.23 10.90
N GLY A 124 -19.18 -31.88 12.05
CA GLY A 124 -18.43 -31.65 13.30
C GLY A 124 -17.36 -30.57 13.12
N LEU A 125 -16.10 -30.91 13.40
CA LEU A 125 -14.95 -30.01 13.22
C LEU A 125 -14.34 -30.05 11.81
N LEU A 126 -14.87 -30.88 10.92
CA LEU A 126 -14.33 -31.07 9.57
C LEU A 126 -15.15 -30.27 8.55
N GLN A 127 -14.46 -29.69 7.58
CA GLN A 127 -15.04 -29.07 6.40
C GLN A 127 -14.36 -29.67 5.17
N ALA A 128 -15.15 -30.02 4.15
CA ALA A 128 -14.63 -30.42 2.85
C ALA A 128 -14.79 -29.27 1.86
N VAL A 129 -13.71 -28.92 1.19
CA VAL A 129 -13.64 -27.87 0.16
C VAL A 129 -13.07 -28.48 -1.10
N GLY A 130 -13.54 -28.02 -2.28
CA GLY A 130 -12.87 -28.37 -3.53
C GLY A 130 -11.50 -27.71 -3.60
N ASP A 131 -10.53 -28.41 -4.17
CA ASP A 131 -9.14 -27.94 -4.35
C ASP A 131 -8.68 -27.96 -5.82
N SER A 132 -9.58 -28.38 -6.72
CA SER A 132 -9.34 -28.43 -8.16
C SER A 132 -10.38 -27.62 -8.94
N LEU A 133 -10.02 -27.21 -10.16
CA LEU A 133 -10.95 -26.51 -11.04
C LEU A 133 -12.14 -27.37 -11.45
N ASP A 134 -11.94 -28.68 -11.60
CA ASP A 134 -13.03 -29.59 -11.98
C ASP A 134 -14.06 -29.71 -10.85
N ASP A 135 -13.60 -29.75 -9.60
CA ASP A 135 -14.46 -29.73 -8.42
C ASP A 135 -15.23 -28.42 -8.28
N TRP A 136 -14.54 -27.27 -8.35
CA TRP A 136 -15.20 -25.96 -8.30
C TRP A 136 -16.18 -25.78 -9.45
N ARG A 137 -15.85 -26.28 -10.63
CA ARG A 137 -16.75 -26.26 -11.79
C ARG A 137 -18.02 -27.05 -11.52
N ALA A 138 -17.92 -28.29 -11.05
CA ALA A 138 -19.09 -29.10 -10.71
C ALA A 138 -19.94 -28.40 -9.62
N GLN A 139 -19.28 -27.92 -8.56
CA GLN A 139 -19.90 -27.23 -7.42
C GLN A 139 -20.64 -25.95 -7.84
N PHE A 140 -19.99 -25.05 -8.57
CA PHE A 140 -20.57 -23.73 -8.86
C PHE A 140 -21.45 -23.70 -10.11
N ALA A 141 -21.20 -24.59 -11.08
CA ALA A 141 -22.03 -24.69 -12.28
C ALA A 141 -23.31 -25.50 -12.07
N THR A 142 -23.29 -26.52 -11.20
CA THR A 142 -24.43 -27.45 -11.03
C THR A 142 -24.89 -27.65 -9.59
N ALA A 143 -24.25 -27.02 -8.60
CA ALA A 143 -24.44 -27.30 -7.17
C ALA A 143 -24.12 -28.76 -6.80
N ASP A 144 -23.28 -29.45 -7.58
CA ASP A 144 -22.81 -30.79 -7.27
C ASP A 144 -21.78 -30.74 -6.14
N VAL A 145 -22.11 -31.35 -5.01
CA VAL A 145 -21.23 -31.45 -3.84
C VAL A 145 -20.80 -32.89 -3.55
N THR A 146 -20.89 -33.78 -4.55
CA THR A 146 -20.61 -35.21 -4.38
C THR A 146 -19.20 -35.46 -3.85
N ASN A 147 -18.18 -34.86 -4.47
CA ASN A 147 -16.79 -35.08 -4.07
C ASN A 147 -16.54 -34.56 -2.65
N GLN A 148 -17.11 -33.41 -2.28
CA GLN A 148 -16.97 -32.85 -0.93
C GLN A 148 -17.64 -33.74 0.14
N ILE A 149 -18.83 -34.28 -0.13
CA ILE A 149 -19.47 -35.24 0.80
C ILE A 149 -18.64 -36.51 0.92
N VAL A 150 -18.17 -37.08 -0.20
CA VAL A 150 -17.36 -38.30 -0.20
C VAL A 150 -16.06 -38.10 0.57
N THR A 151 -15.38 -36.97 0.37
CA THR A 151 -14.17 -36.58 1.09
C THR A 151 -14.42 -36.41 2.59
N LEU A 152 -15.49 -35.72 2.97
CA LEU A 152 -15.87 -35.56 4.38
C LEU A 152 -16.14 -36.91 5.04
N VAL A 153 -16.91 -37.79 4.37
CA VAL A 153 -17.24 -39.13 4.87
C VAL A 153 -15.97 -39.99 5.01
N ALA A 154 -15.06 -39.95 4.05
CA ALA A 154 -13.77 -40.64 4.16
C ALA A 154 -12.96 -40.13 5.37
N GLY A 155 -12.91 -38.81 5.58
CA GLY A 155 -12.28 -38.18 6.74
C GLY A 155 -12.89 -38.63 8.08
N LEU A 156 -14.22 -38.66 8.18
CA LEU A 156 -14.94 -39.14 9.37
C LEU A 156 -14.66 -40.62 9.64
N ARG A 157 -14.49 -41.43 8.60
CA ARG A 157 -14.11 -42.85 8.69
C ARG A 157 -12.62 -43.08 8.88
N LYS A 158 -11.79 -42.03 8.86
CA LYS A 158 -10.32 -42.09 8.87
C LYS A 158 -9.76 -42.98 7.75
N GLN A 159 -10.39 -42.93 6.58
CA GLN A 159 -9.97 -43.63 5.37
C GLN A 159 -9.28 -42.67 4.40
N PRO A 160 -8.44 -43.18 3.49
CA PRO A 160 -7.90 -42.36 2.40
C PRO A 160 -9.03 -41.71 1.60
N THR A 161 -8.86 -40.43 1.27
CA THR A 161 -9.79 -39.71 0.39
C THR A 161 -9.80 -40.36 -0.99
N PRO A 162 -10.98 -40.76 -1.51
CA PRO A 162 -11.09 -41.24 -2.88
C PRO A 162 -10.65 -40.17 -3.88
N ALA A 163 -10.16 -40.57 -5.05
CA ALA A 163 -9.89 -39.62 -6.11
C ALA A 163 -11.17 -38.91 -6.55
N ASP A 164 -11.06 -37.62 -6.80
CA ASP A 164 -12.17 -36.83 -7.34
C ASP A 164 -12.57 -37.33 -8.72
N VAL A 165 -13.86 -37.21 -9.00
CA VAL A 165 -14.44 -37.58 -10.29
C VAL A 165 -15.16 -36.36 -10.83
N ASP A 166 -14.83 -35.99 -12.07
CA ASP A 166 -15.56 -34.94 -12.78
C ASP A 166 -17.00 -35.41 -13.05
N GLY A 167 -17.94 -34.88 -12.28
CA GLY A 167 -19.36 -35.13 -12.43
C GLY A 167 -19.98 -34.37 -13.61
N LEU A 168 -19.28 -33.35 -14.13
CA LEU A 168 -19.83 -32.46 -15.15
C LEU A 168 -19.58 -33.03 -16.56
N ARG A 169 -20.68 -33.36 -17.24
CA ARG A 169 -20.61 -33.84 -18.63
C ARG A 169 -20.83 -32.71 -19.60
N TRP A 170 -19.80 -32.34 -20.34
CA TRP A 170 -19.92 -31.36 -21.41
C TRP A 170 -20.52 -31.96 -22.68
N ARG A 171 -21.29 -31.15 -23.41
CA ARG A 171 -21.70 -31.43 -24.79
C ARG A 171 -21.57 -30.18 -25.65
N GLU A 172 -21.53 -30.38 -26.97
CA GLU A 172 -21.60 -29.27 -27.91
C GLU A 172 -23.00 -28.62 -27.86
N PRO A 173 -23.11 -27.27 -27.85
CA PRO A 173 -24.39 -26.59 -28.01
C PRO A 173 -24.96 -26.82 -29.41
N THR A 174 -26.28 -26.98 -29.50
CA THR A 174 -26.97 -27.02 -30.79
C THR A 174 -26.96 -25.64 -31.46
N ALA A 175 -27.16 -25.60 -32.78
CA ALA A 175 -27.24 -24.32 -33.51
C ALA A 175 -28.34 -23.39 -32.97
N ALA A 176 -29.48 -23.95 -32.55
CA ALA A 176 -30.59 -23.19 -31.97
C ALA A 176 -30.22 -22.61 -30.59
N GLU A 177 -29.58 -23.40 -29.73
CA GLU A 177 -29.09 -22.94 -28.41
C GLU A 177 -28.05 -21.83 -28.57
N LEU A 178 -27.09 -21.99 -29.48
CA LEU A 178 -26.05 -20.98 -29.73
C LEU A 178 -26.62 -19.69 -30.31
N ALA A 179 -27.64 -19.78 -31.16
CA ALA A 179 -28.33 -18.60 -31.72
C ALA A 179 -29.14 -17.86 -30.65
N GLY A 180 -29.81 -18.58 -29.76
CA GLY A 180 -30.66 -18.04 -28.71
C GLY A 180 -29.93 -17.49 -27.48
N VAL A 181 -28.64 -17.77 -27.33
CA VAL A 181 -27.84 -17.26 -26.22
C VAL A 181 -27.72 -15.73 -26.28
N ALA A 182 -28.26 -15.08 -25.24
CA ALA A 182 -28.12 -13.66 -25.00
C ALA A 182 -26.65 -13.33 -24.73
N ARG A 183 -26.13 -12.36 -25.49
CA ARG A 183 -24.75 -11.92 -25.44
C ARG A 183 -24.72 -10.43 -25.21
N ARG A 184 -23.84 -9.96 -24.35
CA ARG A 184 -23.62 -8.53 -24.12
C ARG A 184 -22.13 -8.24 -24.13
N THR A 185 -21.73 -7.20 -24.85
CA THR A 185 -20.39 -6.66 -24.72
C THR A 185 -20.35 -5.77 -23.49
N VAL A 186 -19.45 -6.05 -22.56
CA VAL A 186 -19.23 -5.23 -21.36
C VAL A 186 -17.88 -4.53 -21.45
N PRO A 187 -17.80 -3.22 -21.13
CA PRO A 187 -16.51 -2.57 -20.97
C PRO A 187 -15.79 -3.15 -19.75
N THR A 188 -14.51 -3.47 -19.89
CA THR A 188 -13.68 -4.03 -18.81
C THR A 188 -12.20 -3.84 -19.09
N GLN A 189 -11.41 -3.64 -18.04
CA GLN A 189 -9.95 -3.58 -18.14
C GLN A 189 -9.30 -4.98 -18.14
N ALA A 190 -10.09 -6.04 -17.89
CA ALA A 190 -9.63 -7.43 -17.83
C ALA A 190 -8.91 -7.89 -19.11
N PHE A 191 -9.28 -7.35 -20.27
CA PHE A 191 -8.79 -7.82 -21.57
C PHE A 191 -8.28 -6.69 -22.48
N PRO A 192 -7.37 -6.99 -23.41
CA PRO A 192 -6.93 -6.04 -24.43
C PRO A 192 -8.11 -5.60 -25.29
N GLY A 193 -8.18 -4.30 -25.59
CA GLY A 193 -9.33 -3.72 -26.29
C GLY A 193 -10.47 -3.25 -25.37
N GLY A 194 -10.31 -3.40 -24.05
CA GLY A 194 -11.18 -2.73 -23.08
C GLY A 194 -12.61 -3.28 -23.01
N SER A 195 -12.87 -4.46 -23.57
CA SER A 195 -14.21 -5.07 -23.56
C SER A 195 -14.16 -6.60 -23.66
N ALA A 196 -15.23 -7.25 -23.19
CA ALA A 196 -15.45 -8.68 -23.32
C ALA A 196 -16.89 -8.99 -23.72
N MET A 197 -17.08 -10.05 -24.51
CA MET A 197 -18.39 -10.64 -24.75
C MET A 197 -18.77 -11.53 -23.57
N VAL A 198 -19.86 -11.20 -22.90
CA VAL A 198 -20.34 -11.95 -21.74
C VAL A 198 -21.61 -12.71 -22.09
N VAL A 199 -21.66 -13.96 -21.63
CA VAL A 199 -22.84 -14.82 -21.61
C VAL A 199 -23.09 -15.22 -20.16
N VAL A 200 -24.29 -14.91 -19.63
CA VAL A 200 -24.70 -15.28 -18.27
C VAL A 200 -25.85 -16.28 -18.38
N LEU A 201 -25.65 -17.47 -17.83
CA LEU A 201 -26.59 -18.58 -17.84
C LEU A 201 -26.96 -18.94 -16.40
N PRO A 202 -28.20 -19.41 -16.16
CA PRO A 202 -28.57 -19.90 -14.85
C PRO A 202 -27.71 -21.11 -14.47
N ARG A 203 -27.78 -21.52 -13.20
CA ARG A 203 -27.18 -22.76 -12.75
C ARG A 203 -27.71 -23.93 -13.59
N GLN A 204 -26.80 -24.81 -13.98
CA GLN A 204 -27.09 -25.91 -14.87
C GLN A 204 -27.69 -27.09 -14.10
N PRO A 205 -28.61 -27.86 -14.71
CA PRO A 205 -29.20 -29.01 -14.04
C PRO A 205 -28.17 -30.09 -13.70
N PHE A 206 -28.14 -30.52 -12.44
CA PHE A 206 -27.31 -31.64 -11.99
C PHE A 206 -27.58 -32.93 -12.79
N GLY A 207 -26.51 -33.66 -13.11
CA GLY A 207 -26.56 -34.95 -13.81
C GLY A 207 -26.91 -34.89 -15.30
N LYS A 208 -27.20 -33.71 -15.86
CA LYS A 208 -27.49 -33.54 -17.29
C LYS A 208 -26.26 -33.02 -18.05
N PRO A 209 -26.07 -33.44 -19.31
CA PRO A 209 -25.02 -32.86 -20.14
C PRO A 209 -25.21 -31.36 -20.37
N VAL A 210 -24.18 -30.57 -20.05
CA VAL A 210 -24.17 -29.11 -20.12
C VAL A 210 -23.64 -28.64 -21.48
N PRO A 211 -24.35 -27.77 -22.21
CA PRO A 211 -23.82 -27.18 -23.43
C PRO A 211 -22.60 -26.29 -23.14
N ARG A 212 -21.48 -26.59 -23.79
CA ARG A 212 -20.21 -25.87 -23.63
C ARG A 212 -20.14 -24.68 -24.59
N TYR A 213 -20.74 -23.55 -24.20
CA TYR A 213 -20.87 -22.38 -25.06
C TYR A 213 -19.54 -21.67 -25.37
N GLY A 214 -18.59 -21.66 -24.43
CA GLY A 214 -17.33 -20.93 -24.56
C GLY A 214 -16.54 -21.24 -25.83
N PRO A 215 -16.15 -22.52 -26.05
CA PRO A 215 -15.40 -22.90 -27.26
C PRO A 215 -16.22 -22.71 -28.53
N ALA A 216 -17.54 -22.95 -28.49
CA ALA A 216 -18.42 -22.75 -29.63
C ALA A 216 -18.51 -21.27 -30.04
N LEU A 217 -18.55 -20.36 -29.07
CA LEU A 217 -18.52 -18.93 -29.31
C LEU A 217 -17.14 -18.45 -29.77
N ALA A 218 -16.06 -18.97 -29.19
CA ALA A 218 -14.68 -18.63 -29.59
C ALA A 218 -14.40 -19.00 -31.05
N ARG A 219 -14.94 -20.13 -31.53
CA ARG A 219 -14.88 -20.50 -32.96
C ARG A 219 -15.63 -19.51 -33.86
N ARG A 220 -16.74 -18.95 -33.39
CA ARG A 220 -17.57 -18.02 -34.15
C ARG A 220 -17.05 -16.59 -34.12
N PHE A 221 -16.37 -16.20 -33.04
CA PHE A 221 -15.84 -14.86 -32.81
C PHE A 221 -14.35 -14.93 -32.48
N PRO A 222 -13.51 -15.36 -33.44
CA PRO A 222 -12.08 -15.47 -33.22
C PRO A 222 -11.49 -14.11 -32.82
N GLY A 223 -10.56 -14.13 -31.86
CA GLY A 223 -9.91 -12.90 -31.37
C GLY A 223 -10.72 -12.10 -30.34
N THR A 224 -11.96 -12.50 -30.05
CA THR A 224 -12.80 -11.81 -29.06
C THR A 224 -12.65 -12.45 -27.68
N PRO A 225 -12.36 -11.68 -26.61
CA PRO A 225 -12.45 -12.18 -25.24
C PRO A 225 -13.90 -12.54 -24.90
N ILE A 226 -14.14 -13.80 -24.56
CA ILE A 226 -15.48 -14.32 -24.22
C ILE A 226 -15.46 -14.83 -22.79
N VAL A 227 -16.41 -14.37 -21.99
CA VAL A 227 -16.63 -14.84 -20.63
C VAL A 227 -18.00 -15.49 -20.55
N VAL A 228 -18.02 -16.76 -20.14
CA VAL A 228 -19.26 -17.53 -19.99
C VAL A 228 -19.44 -17.88 -18.52
N GLN A 229 -20.59 -17.50 -17.96
CA GLN A 229 -20.95 -17.79 -16.60
C GLN A 229 -22.11 -18.79 -16.55
N TYR A 230 -21.95 -19.87 -15.80
CA TYR A 230 -22.96 -20.88 -15.50
C TYR A 230 -23.24 -20.87 -13.99
N GLY A 231 -24.34 -20.26 -13.55
CA GLY A 231 -24.54 -20.05 -12.12
C GLY A 231 -23.40 -19.20 -11.53
N ASP A 232 -22.62 -19.76 -10.62
CA ASP A 232 -21.49 -19.10 -9.97
C ASP A 232 -20.13 -19.50 -10.60
N TRP A 233 -20.15 -20.41 -11.58
CA TRP A 233 -18.97 -20.82 -12.35
C TRP A 233 -18.71 -19.87 -13.52
N VAL A 234 -17.49 -19.37 -13.67
CA VAL A 234 -17.10 -18.42 -14.73
C VAL A 234 -15.91 -18.98 -15.50
N GLU A 235 -16.03 -18.99 -16.83
CA GLU A 235 -14.99 -19.42 -17.75
C GLU A 235 -14.57 -18.28 -18.67
N TYR A 236 -13.29 -18.25 -19.01
CA TYR A 236 -12.74 -17.40 -20.05
C TYR A 236 -12.36 -18.23 -21.27
N HIS A 237 -12.72 -17.74 -22.45
CA HIS A 237 -12.41 -18.32 -23.75
C HIS A 237 -11.95 -17.20 -24.70
N GLY A 238 -10.90 -17.41 -25.48
CA GLY A 238 -10.42 -16.40 -26.44
C GLY A 238 -8.90 -16.27 -26.53
N PRO A 239 -8.37 -15.09 -26.89
CA PRO A 239 -6.94 -14.88 -27.01
C PRO A 239 -6.17 -15.24 -25.73
N GLN A 240 -5.09 -16.02 -25.86
CA GLN A 240 -4.23 -16.44 -24.74
C GLN A 240 -4.95 -17.28 -23.68
N GLU A 241 -6.05 -17.96 -24.03
CA GLU A 241 -6.80 -18.84 -23.10
C GLU A 241 -5.90 -19.88 -22.42
N GLN A 242 -5.04 -20.55 -23.19
CA GLN A 242 -4.15 -21.61 -22.69
C GLN A 242 -3.15 -21.13 -21.63
N ASP A 243 -2.75 -19.86 -21.69
CA ASP A 243 -1.75 -19.32 -20.78
C ASP A 243 -2.38 -18.77 -19.49
N PHE A 244 -3.67 -18.43 -19.53
CA PHE A 244 -4.27 -17.53 -18.55
C PHE A 244 -5.56 -18.05 -17.90
N ALA A 245 -6.43 -18.74 -18.64
CA ALA A 245 -7.78 -19.07 -18.18
C ALA A 245 -7.76 -19.94 -16.93
N GLU A 246 -6.86 -20.92 -16.88
CA GLU A 246 -6.69 -21.83 -15.75
C GLU A 246 -6.21 -21.08 -14.50
N VAL A 247 -5.17 -20.27 -14.63
CA VAL A 247 -4.60 -19.47 -13.53
C VAL A 247 -5.62 -18.49 -12.97
N ALA A 248 -6.39 -17.81 -13.84
CA ALA A 248 -7.43 -16.89 -13.44
C ALA A 248 -8.57 -17.58 -12.69
N GLY A 249 -9.05 -18.71 -13.23
CA GLY A 249 -10.06 -19.53 -12.56
C GLY A 249 -9.57 -20.03 -11.20
N ALA A 250 -8.40 -20.65 -11.15
CA ALA A 250 -7.84 -21.22 -9.94
C ALA A 250 -7.61 -20.16 -8.86
N SER A 251 -7.03 -19.01 -9.22
CA SER A 251 -6.81 -17.91 -8.26
C SER A 251 -8.13 -17.34 -7.74
N PHE A 252 -9.14 -17.20 -8.60
CA PHE A 252 -10.44 -16.68 -8.21
C PHE A 252 -11.15 -17.63 -7.23
N TYR A 253 -11.25 -18.91 -7.57
CA TYR A 253 -11.98 -19.88 -6.73
C TYR A 253 -11.20 -20.28 -5.47
N ALA A 254 -9.87 -20.27 -5.50
CA ALA A 254 -9.08 -20.43 -4.28
C ALA A 254 -9.34 -19.29 -3.28
N ARG A 255 -9.54 -18.05 -3.77
CA ARG A 255 -9.79 -16.88 -2.92
C ARG A 255 -11.25 -16.76 -2.47
N PHE A 256 -12.19 -17.00 -3.37
CA PHE A 256 -13.62 -16.70 -3.16
C PHE A 256 -14.50 -17.95 -3.01
N GLY A 257 -14.00 -19.15 -3.27
CA GLY A 257 -14.80 -20.38 -3.30
C GLY A 257 -15.56 -20.65 -2.00
N ASP A 258 -14.92 -20.49 -0.85
CA ASP A 258 -15.56 -20.69 0.46
C ASP A 258 -16.67 -19.64 0.73
N LEU A 259 -16.51 -18.41 0.22
CA LEU A 259 -17.54 -17.38 0.31
C LEU A 259 -18.72 -17.69 -0.63
N LEU A 260 -18.43 -18.04 -1.89
CA LEU A 260 -19.42 -18.42 -2.90
C LEU A 260 -20.20 -19.68 -2.50
N ALA A 261 -19.59 -20.59 -1.74
CA ALA A 261 -20.23 -21.81 -1.30
C ALA A 261 -21.34 -21.56 -0.27
N ARG A 262 -21.20 -20.49 0.55
CA ARG A 262 -22.11 -20.19 1.67
C ARG A 262 -23.23 -19.20 1.35
N ARG A 263 -22.98 -18.29 0.41
CA ARG A 263 -23.86 -17.15 0.10
C ARG A 263 -24.26 -17.19 -1.38
N ALA A 264 -25.50 -16.83 -1.69
CA ALA A 264 -25.92 -16.63 -3.05
C ALA A 264 -25.69 -15.17 -3.43
N PHE A 265 -24.70 -14.96 -4.28
CA PHE A 265 -24.46 -13.63 -4.85
C PHE A 265 -25.24 -13.47 -6.15
N PRO A 266 -25.69 -12.25 -6.46
CA PRO A 266 -26.11 -11.92 -7.82
C PRO A 266 -24.99 -12.29 -8.79
N GLN A 267 -25.33 -12.96 -9.90
CA GLN A 267 -24.36 -13.41 -10.89
C GLN A 267 -23.48 -12.26 -11.41
N GLN A 268 -24.04 -11.06 -11.51
CA GLN A 268 -23.31 -9.84 -11.89
C GLN A 268 -22.18 -9.50 -10.91
N ASN A 269 -22.35 -9.73 -9.61
CA ASN A 269 -21.31 -9.47 -8.61
C ASN A 269 -20.18 -10.48 -8.76
N VAL A 270 -20.51 -11.76 -8.93
CA VAL A 270 -19.53 -12.84 -9.18
C VAL A 270 -18.72 -12.54 -10.45
N LEU A 271 -19.41 -12.17 -11.54
CA LEU A 271 -18.77 -11.79 -12.80
C LEU A 271 -17.85 -10.58 -12.62
N THR A 272 -18.30 -9.54 -11.92
CA THR A 272 -17.51 -8.33 -11.68
C THR A 272 -16.26 -8.65 -10.87
N ALA A 273 -16.39 -9.44 -9.81
CA ALA A 273 -15.26 -9.89 -9.01
C ALA A 273 -14.27 -10.74 -9.84
N TYR A 274 -14.78 -11.63 -10.69
CA TYR A 274 -13.94 -12.42 -11.60
C TYR A 274 -13.18 -11.53 -12.59
N LEU A 275 -13.86 -10.58 -13.24
CA LEU A 275 -13.21 -9.65 -14.19
C LEU A 275 -12.17 -8.76 -13.50
N ASN A 276 -12.41 -8.32 -12.27
CA ASN A 276 -11.42 -7.57 -11.49
C ASN A 276 -10.21 -8.44 -11.17
N GLN A 277 -10.41 -9.69 -10.74
CA GLN A 277 -9.32 -10.63 -10.50
C GLN A 277 -8.52 -10.92 -11.79
N VAL A 278 -9.19 -11.01 -12.94
CA VAL A 278 -8.53 -11.15 -14.25
C VAL A 278 -7.68 -9.93 -14.56
N ALA A 279 -8.21 -8.72 -14.34
CA ALA A 279 -7.45 -7.49 -14.50
C ALA A 279 -6.23 -7.49 -13.56
N ASP A 280 -6.42 -7.81 -12.28
CA ASP A 280 -5.34 -7.84 -11.29
C ASP A 280 -4.24 -8.81 -11.69
N ILE A 281 -4.55 -10.05 -12.08
CA ILE A 281 -3.52 -11.02 -12.52
C ILE A 281 -2.77 -10.50 -13.74
N ARG A 282 -3.48 -9.85 -14.66
CA ARG A 282 -2.89 -9.31 -15.89
C ARG A 282 -2.03 -8.07 -15.65
N TYR A 283 -2.39 -7.23 -14.66
CA TYR A 283 -1.68 -5.99 -14.33
C TYR A 283 -0.65 -6.15 -13.20
N ALA A 284 -0.70 -7.22 -12.42
CA ALA A 284 0.30 -7.56 -11.39
C ALA A 284 1.64 -8.07 -11.96
N GLY A 285 1.80 -8.10 -13.29
CA GLY A 285 3.06 -8.47 -13.93
C GLY A 285 3.39 -9.97 -13.91
N VAL A 286 2.41 -10.84 -13.59
CA VAL A 286 2.55 -12.31 -13.65
C VAL A 286 2.74 -12.80 -15.09
N PHE A 287 2.22 -12.05 -16.06
CA PHE A 287 2.39 -12.31 -17.49
C PHE A 287 3.16 -11.16 -18.14
N ASP A 288 4.34 -11.47 -18.68
CA ASP A 288 5.29 -10.55 -19.29
C ASP A 288 4.64 -9.51 -20.22
N ARG A 289 4.41 -8.31 -19.69
CA ARG A 289 4.43 -7.09 -20.47
C ARG A 289 5.56 -6.20 -19.97
N PRO A 290 6.29 -5.51 -20.85
CA PRO A 290 7.08 -4.38 -20.42
C PRO A 290 6.09 -3.38 -19.80
N LEU A 291 6.26 -3.09 -18.53
CA LEU A 291 5.46 -2.10 -17.81
C LEU A 291 5.50 -0.77 -18.60
N PRO A 292 4.35 -0.16 -18.92
CA PRO A 292 4.28 1.25 -18.59
C PRO A 292 2.96 1.54 -17.91
N TYR A 293 3.00 1.56 -16.59
CA TYR A 293 2.53 2.71 -15.82
C TYR A 293 3.18 2.65 -14.43
N ARG A 294 4.24 3.44 -14.25
CA ARG A 294 4.63 3.88 -12.91
C ARG A 294 4.26 5.36 -12.87
N PRO A 295 3.31 5.81 -12.03
CA PRO A 295 3.46 7.15 -11.47
C PRO A 295 4.88 7.20 -10.91
N ALA A 296 5.64 8.26 -11.23
CA ALA A 296 7.01 8.37 -10.78
C ALA A 296 7.03 8.28 -9.25
N ASP A 297 7.40 7.13 -8.71
CA ASP A 297 7.66 6.97 -7.29
C ASP A 297 8.78 7.96 -6.94
N PRO A 298 8.46 9.07 -6.24
CA PRO A 298 9.43 10.14 -6.01
C PRO A 298 10.61 9.62 -5.18
N VAL A 299 10.41 8.54 -4.43
CA VAL A 299 11.44 7.88 -3.62
C VAL A 299 12.45 7.18 -4.50
N ARG A 300 12.03 6.48 -5.57
CA ARG A 300 12.95 5.83 -6.53
C ARG A 300 13.73 6.80 -7.41
N VAL A 301 13.20 8.00 -7.67
CA VAL A 301 13.93 9.05 -8.41
C VAL A 301 14.92 9.79 -7.49
N ALA A 302 14.57 9.99 -6.22
CA ALA A 302 15.43 10.66 -5.26
C ALA A 302 16.54 9.77 -4.68
N LEU A 303 16.29 8.47 -4.48
CA LEU A 303 17.24 7.52 -3.88
C LEU A 303 18.60 7.39 -4.59
N PRO A 304 18.70 7.33 -5.93
CA PRO A 304 19.99 7.26 -6.61
C PRO A 304 20.76 8.57 -6.56
N VAL A 305 20.08 9.71 -6.39
CA VAL A 305 20.69 11.06 -6.39
C VAL A 305 21.16 11.46 -4.98
N LEU A 306 20.51 10.96 -3.93
CA LEU A 306 20.83 11.23 -2.52
C LEU A 306 22.30 10.99 -2.14
N PRO A 307 22.96 9.88 -2.54
CA PRO A 307 24.38 9.67 -2.27
C PRO A 307 25.25 10.76 -2.90
N TRP A 308 24.91 11.18 -4.12
CA TRP A 308 25.65 12.22 -4.84
C TRP A 308 25.43 13.61 -4.25
N LEU A 309 24.22 13.93 -3.80
CA LEU A 309 23.93 15.15 -3.05
C LEU A 309 24.69 15.17 -1.72
N PHE A 310 24.73 14.05 -1.00
CA PHE A 310 25.52 13.94 0.24
C PHE A 310 27.00 14.16 -0.03
N VAL A 311 27.57 13.48 -1.03
CA VAL A 311 28.96 13.67 -1.45
C VAL A 311 29.24 15.12 -1.85
N ALA A 312 28.35 15.75 -2.63
CA ALA A 312 28.49 17.15 -3.02
C ALA A 312 28.46 18.10 -1.80
N CYS A 313 27.56 17.87 -0.84
CA CYS A 313 27.49 18.67 0.40
C CYS A 313 28.74 18.48 1.28
N VAL A 314 29.23 17.24 1.43
CA VAL A 314 30.45 16.95 2.19
C VAL A 314 31.67 17.57 1.52
N LEU A 315 31.81 17.44 0.20
CA LEU A 315 32.89 18.06 -0.56
C LEU A 315 32.84 19.58 -0.47
N LEU A 316 31.65 20.20 -0.54
CA LEU A 316 31.49 21.64 -0.38
C LEU A 316 31.88 22.08 1.05
N PHE A 317 31.47 21.35 2.09
CA PHE A 317 31.86 21.62 3.47
C PHE A 317 33.38 21.50 3.66
N PHE A 318 34.00 20.46 3.11
CA PHE A 318 35.44 20.26 3.15
C PHE A 318 36.19 21.35 2.40
N ALA A 319 35.75 21.69 1.19
CA ALA A 319 36.34 22.76 0.39
C ALA A 319 36.25 24.11 1.12
N LEU A 320 35.11 24.44 1.72
CA LEU A 320 34.94 25.67 2.50
C LEU A 320 35.79 25.67 3.78
N SER A 321 35.96 24.51 4.43
CA SER A 321 36.77 24.37 5.66
C SER A 321 38.28 24.39 5.39
N LEU A 322 38.73 23.77 4.29
CA LEU A 322 40.13 23.85 3.87
C LEU A 322 40.46 25.23 3.33
N ARG A 323 39.54 25.91 2.64
CA ARG A 323 39.77 27.27 2.12
C ARG A 323 39.96 28.30 3.24
N THR A 324 39.46 28.04 4.46
CA THR A 324 39.75 28.86 5.64
C THR A 324 41.13 28.57 6.26
N LEU A 325 41.66 27.35 6.11
CA LEU A 325 43.00 26.98 6.59
C LEU A 325 44.11 27.30 5.57
N LEU A 326 43.77 27.29 4.29
CA LEU A 326 44.67 27.52 3.15
C LEU A 326 44.56 28.93 2.59
N ARG A 327 43.76 29.82 3.19
CA ARG A 327 43.81 31.24 2.85
C ARG A 327 45.14 31.77 3.39
N PRO A 328 46.11 32.13 2.52
CA PRO A 328 47.29 32.85 2.99
C PRO A 328 46.76 34.12 3.63
N VAL A 329 47.23 34.43 4.84
CA VAL A 329 47.06 35.75 5.44
C VAL A 329 47.87 36.73 4.59
N ALA A 330 47.30 37.10 3.45
CA ALA A 330 47.72 38.24 2.68
C ALA A 330 47.11 39.44 3.39
N SER A 331 47.91 40.08 4.24
CA SER A 331 47.68 41.45 4.69
C SER A 331 47.42 42.33 3.47
N PRO A 332 46.29 43.04 3.47
CA PRO A 332 46.40 44.47 3.44
C PRO A 332 45.72 45.07 4.66
N ALA A 333 46.51 45.84 5.39
CA ALA A 333 46.07 46.78 6.38
C ALA A 333 45.01 47.73 5.77
N ARG A 334 43.80 47.72 6.34
CA ARG A 334 42.83 48.84 6.47
C ARG A 334 41.42 48.28 6.65
N ASP A 335 41.13 47.79 7.85
CA ASP A 335 39.86 47.97 8.56
C ASP A 335 39.93 47.17 9.86
N ARG A 336 40.61 47.78 10.85
CA ARG A 336 40.63 47.28 12.23
C ARG A 336 39.20 47.44 12.77
N SER A 337 38.65 46.37 13.33
CA SER A 337 37.25 46.33 13.79
C SER A 337 36.97 47.51 14.73
N LEU A 338 35.87 48.23 14.47
CA LEU A 338 35.45 49.41 15.24
C LEU A 338 35.42 49.18 16.76
N PRO A 339 35.01 48.00 17.27
CA PRO A 339 35.06 47.72 18.70
C PRO A 339 36.47 47.69 19.27
N ALA A 340 37.46 47.15 18.54
CA ALA A 340 38.84 47.08 19.01
C ALA A 340 39.47 48.48 19.07
N ARG A 341 39.14 49.35 18.11
CA ARG A 341 39.61 50.73 18.10
C ARG A 341 38.96 51.55 19.24
N LEU A 342 37.66 51.37 19.47
CA LEU A 342 36.96 51.98 20.60
C LEU A 342 37.62 51.57 21.92
N ALA A 343 37.82 50.26 22.14
CA ALA A 343 38.44 49.75 23.36
C ALA A 343 39.86 50.30 23.57
N GLY A 344 40.67 50.37 22.51
CA GLY A 344 42.03 50.93 22.59
C GLY A 344 42.06 52.42 22.92
N LEU A 345 41.19 53.22 22.30
CA LEU A 345 41.10 54.66 22.60
C LEU A 345 40.50 54.93 23.99
N SER A 346 39.54 54.12 24.45
CA SER A 346 39.03 54.20 25.82
C SER A 346 40.10 53.86 26.86
N ALA A 347 40.91 52.82 26.62
CA ALA A 347 42.05 52.50 27.50
C ALA A 347 43.06 53.65 27.55
N LEU A 348 43.41 54.23 26.40
CA LEU A 348 44.29 55.39 26.33
C LEU A 348 43.73 56.60 27.09
N ALA A 349 42.44 56.90 26.94
CA ALA A 349 41.80 58.00 27.63
C ALA A 349 41.84 57.83 29.16
N VAL A 350 41.66 56.59 29.66
CA VAL A 350 41.78 56.27 31.09
C VAL A 350 43.22 56.47 31.58
N GLU A 351 44.22 55.98 30.85
CA GLU A 351 45.63 56.17 31.24
C GLU A 351 46.02 57.66 31.24
N MET A 352 45.58 58.43 30.24
CA MET A 352 45.82 59.87 30.18
C MET A 352 45.09 60.66 31.27
N SER A 353 43.93 60.20 31.74
CA SER A 353 43.17 60.87 32.81
C SER A 353 43.89 60.91 34.16
N ALA A 354 44.82 59.99 34.40
CA ALA A 354 45.68 60.01 35.57
C ALA A 354 46.83 61.03 35.45
N LEU A 355 47.09 61.55 34.24
CA LEU A 355 48.28 62.35 33.92
C LEU A 355 47.95 63.79 33.52
N THR A 356 46.71 64.09 33.11
CA THR A 356 46.31 65.44 32.70
C THR A 356 44.81 65.70 32.89
N ASP A 357 44.49 66.95 33.26
CA ASP A 357 43.12 67.48 33.31
C ASP A 357 42.77 68.35 32.09
N ASP A 358 43.39 68.07 30.93
CA ASP A 358 43.17 68.84 29.71
C ASP A 358 41.69 68.81 29.27
N PRO A 359 41.05 69.97 29.00
CA PRO A 359 39.69 70.00 28.46
C PRO A 359 39.48 69.14 27.19
N ALA A 360 40.53 68.94 26.39
CA ALA A 360 40.49 68.05 25.23
C ALA A 360 40.25 66.58 25.63
N LEU A 361 40.78 66.13 26.77
CA LEU A 361 40.53 64.78 27.26
C LEU A 361 39.06 64.58 27.63
N THR A 362 38.43 65.57 28.27
CA THR A 362 37.00 65.52 28.59
C THR A 362 36.16 65.44 27.32
N ARG A 363 36.50 66.20 26.27
CA ARG A 363 35.81 66.11 24.96
C ARG A 363 36.02 64.77 24.28
N ALA A 364 37.22 64.20 24.38
CA ALA A 364 37.48 62.86 23.88
C ALA A 364 36.63 61.80 24.59
N LEU A 365 36.51 61.86 25.92
CA LEU A 365 35.67 60.92 26.70
C LEU A 365 34.19 61.01 26.32
N VAL A 366 33.68 62.23 26.08
CA VAL A 366 32.32 62.43 25.57
C VAL A 366 32.15 61.78 24.19
N ALA A 367 33.10 61.99 23.27
CA ALA A 367 33.06 61.39 21.94
C ALA A 367 33.17 59.85 21.97
N LEU A 368 33.99 59.28 22.87
CA LEU A 368 34.09 57.83 23.07
C LEU A 368 32.80 57.24 23.66
N THR A 369 32.17 57.95 24.60
CA THR A 369 30.89 57.53 25.17
C THR A 369 29.79 57.55 24.10
N ALA A 370 29.75 58.60 23.27
CA ALA A 370 28.83 58.68 22.13
C ALA A 370 29.10 57.59 21.09
N ALA A 371 30.36 57.26 20.81
CA ALA A 371 30.72 56.16 19.92
C ALA A 371 30.27 54.80 20.47
N ARG A 372 30.37 54.58 21.79
CA ARG A 372 29.89 53.38 22.45
C ARG A 372 28.37 53.26 22.39
N SER A 373 27.64 54.32 22.77
CA SER A 373 26.17 54.32 22.66
C SER A 373 25.69 54.10 21.23
N ALA A 374 26.35 54.72 20.24
CA ALA A 374 26.01 54.48 18.84
C ALA A 374 26.25 53.02 18.39
N LEU A 375 27.22 52.33 18.98
CA LEU A 375 27.49 50.92 18.71
C LEU A 375 26.50 50.00 19.44
N ASP A 376 26.11 50.34 20.67
CA ASP A 376 25.11 49.60 21.45
C ASP A 376 23.69 49.76 20.83
N ASP A 377 23.39 50.91 20.22
CA ASP A 377 22.12 51.22 19.54
C ASP A 377 22.08 50.79 18.04
N ASP A 378 23.09 50.04 17.57
CA ASP A 378 23.24 49.54 16.19
C ASP A 378 23.13 50.63 15.08
N LEU A 379 23.65 51.84 15.36
CA LEU A 379 23.71 52.92 14.39
C LEU A 379 24.75 52.64 13.30
N THR A 380 24.63 53.34 12.16
CA THR A 380 25.50 53.12 11.01
C THR A 380 26.99 53.26 11.35
N ASP A 381 27.83 52.33 10.84
CA ASP A 381 29.29 52.32 11.01
C ASP A 381 29.97 53.66 10.67
N ALA A 382 29.37 54.46 9.80
CA ALA A 382 29.87 55.78 9.44
C ALA A 382 29.82 56.76 10.64
N SER A 383 28.76 56.67 11.44
CA SER A 383 28.54 57.51 12.64
C SER A 383 29.52 57.14 13.74
N VAL A 384 29.70 55.84 14.01
CA VAL A 384 30.72 55.34 14.97
C VAL A 384 32.13 55.77 14.54
N ARG A 385 32.46 55.65 13.24
CA ARG A 385 33.76 56.10 12.71
C ARG A 385 33.97 57.60 12.81
N ALA A 386 32.92 58.41 12.66
CA ALA A 386 33.02 59.86 12.83
C ALA A 386 33.36 60.19 14.30
N GLN A 387 32.65 59.59 15.26
CA GLN A 387 32.89 59.82 16.68
C GLN A 387 34.28 59.32 17.12
N LEU A 388 34.72 58.14 16.66
CA LEU A 388 36.06 57.63 16.97
C LEU A 388 37.18 58.51 16.39
N ARG A 389 36.99 59.12 15.21
CA ARG A 389 37.96 60.07 14.65
C ARG A 389 38.03 61.35 15.46
N THR A 390 36.88 61.87 15.92
CA THR A 390 36.84 63.04 16.82
C THR A 390 37.56 62.74 18.13
N ALA A 391 37.26 61.59 18.75
CA ALA A 391 37.92 61.17 19.98
C ALA A 391 39.44 61.05 19.82
N GLU A 392 39.90 60.42 18.73
CA GLU A 392 41.32 60.25 18.43
C GLU A 392 42.03 61.60 18.22
N ALA A 393 41.39 62.56 17.54
CA ALA A 393 41.96 63.89 17.34
C ALA A 393 42.10 64.67 18.65
N GLU A 394 41.08 64.61 19.52
CA GLU A 394 41.11 65.27 20.83
C GLU A 394 42.13 64.59 21.78
N LEU A 395 42.26 63.26 21.75
CA LEU A 395 43.30 62.54 22.48
C LEU A 395 44.71 62.86 21.96
N ASP A 396 44.91 62.96 20.64
CA ASP A 396 46.21 63.38 20.10
C ASP A 396 46.56 64.81 20.53
N HIS A 397 45.58 65.71 20.61
CA HIS A 397 45.77 67.07 21.09
C HIS A 397 46.19 67.12 22.56
N ALA A 398 45.51 66.35 23.42
CA ALA A 398 45.89 66.22 24.83
C ALA A 398 47.27 65.55 24.99
N ALA A 399 47.56 64.50 24.21
CA ALA A 399 48.80 63.73 24.29
C ALA A 399 50.04 64.56 23.93
N ARG A 400 49.91 65.52 23.01
CA ARG A 400 51.02 66.44 22.64
C ARG A 400 51.48 67.33 23.78
N ARG A 401 50.67 67.52 24.82
CA ARG A 401 51.04 68.29 26.03
C ARG A 401 51.72 67.42 27.10
N LEU A 402 51.69 66.10 26.94
CA LEU A 402 52.40 65.17 27.82
C LEU A 402 53.87 65.05 27.40
N PRO A 403 54.79 64.84 28.36
CA PRO A 403 56.23 64.74 28.06
C PRO A 403 56.62 63.44 27.34
N TYR A 404 55.74 62.44 27.26
CA TYR A 404 56.02 61.14 26.65
C TYR A 404 55.23 60.92 25.34
N PRO A 405 55.90 60.66 24.20
CA PRO A 405 55.23 60.54 22.90
C PRO A 405 54.41 59.25 22.73
N GLY A 406 54.61 58.23 23.57
CA GLY A 406 53.89 56.95 23.45
C GLY A 406 52.39 57.03 23.78
N TYR A 407 51.91 58.14 24.36
CA TYR A 407 50.47 58.37 24.58
C TYR A 407 49.76 58.93 23.35
N ARG A 408 50.44 59.11 22.21
CA ARG A 408 49.78 59.51 20.98
C ARG A 408 48.95 58.34 20.44
N PRO A 409 47.67 58.54 20.07
CA PRO A 409 46.77 57.44 19.71
C PRO A 409 47.30 56.51 18.62
N ALA A 410 47.99 57.05 17.61
CA ALA A 410 48.53 56.26 16.51
C ALA A 410 49.65 55.31 16.93
N ASP A 411 50.42 55.66 17.96
CA ASP A 411 51.53 54.87 18.47
C ASP A 411 51.03 53.90 19.56
N TYR A 412 50.19 54.38 20.49
CA TYR A 412 49.55 53.55 21.51
C TYR A 412 48.72 52.41 20.90
N LEU A 413 47.89 52.71 19.89
CA LEU A 413 47.10 51.67 19.21
C LEU A 413 47.97 50.72 18.38
N ARG A 414 49.17 51.16 17.94
CA ARG A 414 50.10 50.28 17.22
C ARG A 414 50.73 49.28 18.17
N GLU A 415 51.08 49.68 19.38
CA GLU A 415 51.69 48.79 20.38
C GLU A 415 50.70 47.79 21.00
N ARG A 416 49.45 48.20 21.24
CA ARG A 416 48.42 47.35 21.87
C ARG A 416 47.62 46.47 20.91
N LEU A 417 47.62 46.78 19.60
CA LEU A 417 46.90 46.01 18.58
C LEU A 417 47.84 45.33 17.57
N ALA A 418 49.16 45.43 17.77
CA ALA A 418 50.15 44.53 17.18
C ALA A 418 50.26 43.27 18.04
#